data_AF-A0A514XN53-F1
#
_entry.id   AF-A0A514XN53-F1
#
_cell.length_a   1.000
_cell.length_b   1.000
_cell.length_c   1.000
_cell.angle_alpha   90.00
_cell.angle_beta   90.00
_cell.angle_gamma   90.00
#
_symmetry.space_group_name_H-M   'P 1'
#
loop_
_entity.id
_entity.type
_entity.pdbx_description
1 polymer ?
#
loop_
_entity_poly.entity_id
_entity_poly.type
_entity_poly.pdbx_seq_one_letter_code
_entity_poly.pdbx_strand_id
1 'polypeptide(L)'
;MFKNILTLLCVSVLGSVVQAADPVGFSSGNQFKATPIEGQVHVTCEGFNGGGAATFTCRDVVLDPASYDYFVGPRDARAVRYELRNLREDGSTRTKEDNYDGSRGRSAAGINLWISTLFQKPLLAAGKNKISYAIYGENNREPLSQGDVTINVARNSSRVCPTTHYNSADVNDCNSQYSVCQRYFQQFNNCR
;
A
#
# COMPACT_ATOMS: atom_id res chain seq x y z
N MET A 1 -63.28 31.48 39.50
CA MET A 1 -62.47 31.67 38.27
C MET A 1 -61.02 31.37 38.60
N PHE A 2 -60.54 30.15 38.31
CA PHE A 2 -59.13 29.75 38.53
C PHE A 2 -58.42 29.71 37.17
N LYS A 3 -57.35 30.50 37.02
CA LYS A 3 -56.48 30.54 35.83
C LYS A 3 -55.33 29.56 36.04
N ASN A 4 -55.33 28.46 35.29
CA ASN A 4 -54.20 27.54 35.19
C ASN A 4 -53.15 28.14 34.23
N ILE A 5 -51.94 28.37 34.74
CA ILE A 5 -50.77 28.74 33.96
C ILE A 5 -50.02 27.44 33.65
N LEU A 6 -50.04 27.04 32.38
CA LEU A 6 -49.32 25.87 31.87
C LEU A 6 -47.93 26.33 31.40
N THR A 7 -46.91 26.08 32.20
CA THR A 7 -45.51 26.40 31.88
C THR A 7 -44.96 25.36 30.91
N LEU A 8 -44.67 25.77 29.66
CA LEU A 8 -44.09 24.93 28.62
C LEU A 8 -42.58 24.82 28.83
N LEU A 9 -42.08 23.65 29.26
CA LEU A 9 -40.66 23.36 29.37
C LEU A 9 -40.11 23.01 27.98
N CYS A 10 -39.31 23.89 27.39
CA CYS A 10 -38.61 23.63 26.13
C CYS A 10 -37.29 22.92 26.44
N VAL A 11 -37.27 21.59 26.32
CA VAL A 11 -36.04 20.77 26.47
C VAL A 11 -35.27 20.81 25.16
N SER A 12 -34.27 21.67 25.08
CA SER A 12 -33.32 21.74 23.96
C SER A 12 -32.35 20.55 24.02
N VAL A 13 -32.63 19.50 23.24
CA VAL A 13 -31.71 18.37 23.02
C VAL A 13 -30.53 18.88 22.19
N LEU A 14 -29.41 19.17 22.86
CA LEU A 14 -28.11 19.41 22.23
C LEU A 14 -27.61 18.08 21.64
N GLY A 15 -27.96 17.82 20.38
CA GLY A 15 -27.41 16.70 19.61
C GLY A 15 -25.96 16.99 19.25
N SER A 16 -25.01 16.35 19.94
CA SER A 16 -23.61 16.35 19.56
C SER A 16 -23.46 15.66 18.21
N VAL A 17 -23.22 16.45 17.15
CA VAL A 17 -22.76 15.94 15.86
C VAL A 17 -21.37 15.35 16.05
N VAL A 18 -21.29 14.02 16.15
CA VAL A 18 -20.03 13.29 16.08
C VAL A 18 -19.56 13.37 14.62
N GLN A 19 -18.72 14.36 14.31
CA GLN A 19 -17.97 14.36 13.06
C GLN A 19 -17.06 13.13 13.07
N ALA A 20 -17.40 12.14 12.24
CA ALA A 20 -16.50 11.04 11.95
C ALA A 20 -15.22 11.66 11.36
N ALA A 21 -14.11 11.58 12.09
CA ALA A 21 -12.82 11.95 11.56
C ALA A 21 -12.53 11.07 10.34
N ASP A 22 -12.02 11.67 9.26
CA ASP A 22 -11.60 10.91 8.08
C ASP A 22 -10.62 9.80 8.54
N PRO A 23 -10.85 8.54 8.14
CA PRO A 23 -10.02 7.44 8.60
C PRO A 23 -8.58 7.64 8.10
N VAL A 24 -7.65 7.87 9.03
CA VAL A 24 -6.22 7.95 8.75
C VAL A 24 -5.69 6.55 8.40
N GLY A 25 -4.88 6.45 7.35
CA GLY A 25 -4.41 5.16 6.86
C GLY A 25 -3.94 5.20 5.42
N PHE A 26 -4.13 4.08 4.71
CA PHE A 26 -3.92 4.02 3.26
C PHE A 26 -5.24 4.05 2.52
N SER A 27 -5.24 4.54 1.27
CA SER A 27 -6.49 4.76 0.52
C SER A 27 -7.23 3.46 0.21
N SER A 28 -6.52 2.33 0.15
CA SER A 28 -7.12 1.00 0.01
C SER A 28 -7.48 0.34 1.35
N GLY A 29 -7.34 1.05 2.47
CA GLY A 29 -7.64 0.61 3.82
C GLY A 29 -6.41 0.19 4.63
N ASN A 30 -6.65 -0.29 5.86
CA ASN A 30 -5.61 -0.64 6.83
C ASN A 30 -5.40 -2.16 6.99
N GLN A 31 -6.01 -2.94 6.10
CA GLN A 31 -5.95 -4.40 6.08
C GLN A 31 -5.43 -4.86 4.73
N PHE A 32 -4.29 -5.56 4.75
CA PHE A 32 -3.64 -6.08 3.55
C PHE A 32 -3.42 -7.57 3.68
N LYS A 33 -3.21 -8.22 2.53
CA LYS A 33 -2.86 -9.64 2.45
C LYS A 33 -1.60 -9.81 1.62
N ALA A 34 -0.61 -10.48 2.18
CA ALA A 34 0.58 -10.92 1.48
C ALA A 34 0.35 -12.36 1.00
N THR A 35 0.22 -12.54 -0.31
CA THR A 35 -0.06 -13.82 -0.96
C THR A 35 1.18 -14.29 -1.71
N PRO A 36 1.83 -15.40 -1.30
CA PRO A 36 2.85 -16.03 -2.12
C PRO A 36 2.25 -16.50 -3.45
N ILE A 37 2.91 -16.21 -4.56
CA ILE A 37 2.51 -16.67 -5.89
C ILE A 37 3.65 -17.45 -6.52
N GLU A 38 3.30 -18.52 -7.23
CA GLU A 38 4.28 -19.34 -7.93
C GLU A 38 3.72 -19.89 -9.24
N GLY A 39 4.60 -20.21 -10.18
CA GLY A 39 4.21 -20.83 -11.43
C GLY A 39 5.41 -21.22 -12.28
N GLN A 40 5.16 -21.92 -13.38
CA GLN A 40 6.20 -22.33 -14.31
C GLN A 40 6.04 -21.65 -15.66
N VAL A 41 7.17 -21.27 -16.25
CA VAL A 41 7.21 -20.70 -17.58
C VAL A 41 8.29 -21.40 -18.39
N HIS A 42 7.90 -21.86 -19.57
CA HIS A 42 8.81 -22.39 -20.57
C HIS A 42 9.15 -21.26 -21.54
N VAL A 43 10.41 -21.14 -21.93
CA VAL A 43 10.85 -20.14 -22.89
C VAL A 43 11.63 -20.86 -23.97
N THR A 44 11.27 -20.61 -25.22
CA THR A 44 12.08 -20.94 -26.40
C THR A 44 12.66 -19.63 -26.92
N CYS A 45 13.97 -19.59 -27.11
CA CYS A 45 14.68 -18.42 -27.61
C CYS A 45 15.36 -18.76 -28.92
N GLU A 46 15.19 -17.93 -29.93
CA GLU A 46 15.80 -18.08 -31.24
C GLU A 46 16.40 -16.75 -31.67
N GLY A 47 17.67 -16.73 -32.06
CA GLY A 47 18.34 -15.53 -32.54
C GLY A 47 19.37 -15.83 -33.62
N PHE A 48 19.99 -14.77 -34.16
CA PHE A 48 20.99 -14.88 -35.23
C PHE A 48 22.19 -15.78 -34.88
N ASN A 49 22.45 -16.01 -33.58
CA ASN A 49 23.58 -16.80 -33.07
C ASN A 49 23.16 -18.19 -32.53
N GLY A 50 21.94 -18.66 -32.82
CA GLY A 50 21.44 -19.97 -32.39
C GLY A 50 20.14 -19.89 -31.58
N GLY A 51 19.70 -21.04 -31.07
CA GLY A 51 18.49 -21.15 -30.27
C GLY A 51 18.70 -21.92 -28.97
N GLY A 52 17.71 -21.87 -28.09
CA GLY A 52 17.72 -22.55 -26.80
C GLY A 52 16.33 -22.65 -26.20
N ALA A 53 16.21 -23.45 -25.15
CA ALA A 53 15.01 -23.52 -24.34
C ALA A 53 15.36 -23.53 -22.85
N ALA A 54 14.53 -22.87 -22.05
CA ALA A 54 14.66 -22.82 -20.61
C ALA A 54 13.29 -23.06 -19.95
N THR A 55 13.31 -23.62 -18.74
CA THR A 55 12.12 -23.69 -17.87
C THR A 55 12.44 -22.98 -16.58
N PHE A 56 11.66 -21.97 -16.24
CA PHE A 56 11.80 -21.22 -15.01
C PHE A 56 10.66 -21.51 -14.05
N THR A 57 11.00 -21.74 -12.79
CA THR A 57 10.05 -21.69 -11.68
C THR A 57 10.04 -20.27 -11.12
N CYS A 58 8.95 -19.55 -11.36
CA CYS A 58 8.76 -18.19 -10.87
C CYS A 58 8.10 -18.18 -9.51
N ARG A 59 8.60 -17.34 -8.60
CA ARG A 59 8.04 -17.16 -7.24
C ARG A 59 8.08 -15.69 -6.88
N ASP A 60 7.02 -15.19 -6.28
CA ASP A 60 6.94 -13.83 -5.73
C ASP A 60 5.94 -13.77 -4.55
N VAL A 61 5.84 -12.63 -3.89
CA VAL A 61 4.82 -12.35 -2.87
C VAL A 61 4.15 -11.03 -3.18
N VAL A 62 2.84 -11.07 -3.39
CA VAL A 62 2.07 -9.89 -3.78
C VAL A 62 1.24 -9.36 -2.62
N LEU A 63 1.16 -8.04 -2.53
CA LEU A 63 0.36 -7.34 -1.54
C LEU A 63 -0.98 -6.93 -2.16
N ASP A 64 -2.06 -7.49 -1.63
CA ASP A 64 -3.43 -7.08 -1.95
C ASP A 64 -3.94 -6.10 -0.89
N PRO A 65 -4.70 -5.05 -1.29
CA PRO A 65 -5.14 -4.77 -2.65
C PRO A 65 -4.10 -4.07 -3.54
N ALA A 66 -3.06 -3.45 -2.97
CA ALA A 66 -2.06 -2.70 -3.73
C ALA A 66 -0.67 -2.73 -3.07
N SER A 67 0.39 -2.78 -3.90
CA SER A 67 1.79 -2.67 -3.46
C SER A 67 2.29 -1.23 -3.37
N TYR A 68 1.56 -0.29 -3.98
CA TYR A 68 1.73 1.15 -3.83
C TYR A 68 0.39 1.77 -3.46
N ASP A 69 0.37 2.69 -2.50
CA ASP A 69 -0.87 3.34 -2.08
C ASP A 69 -0.64 4.76 -1.59
N TYR A 70 -1.68 5.59 -1.58
CA TYR A 70 -1.65 6.91 -0.99
C TYR A 70 -1.89 6.82 0.51
N PHE A 71 -1.05 7.52 1.29
CA PHE A 71 -1.39 7.78 2.68
C PHE A 71 -2.50 8.82 2.73
N VAL A 72 -3.58 8.55 3.45
CA VAL A 72 -4.72 9.43 3.65
C VAL A 72 -4.71 9.92 5.10
N GLY A 73 -4.83 11.23 5.27
CA GLY A 73 -4.85 11.89 6.57
C GLY A 73 -5.78 13.10 6.57
N PRO A 74 -5.66 13.98 7.58
CA PRO A 74 -6.47 15.19 7.65
C PRO A 74 -6.28 16.11 6.45
N ARG A 75 -7.38 16.73 6.01
CA ARG A 75 -7.35 17.82 5.01
C ARG A 75 -7.01 19.14 5.71
N ASP A 76 -5.93 19.76 5.28
CA ASP A 76 -5.50 21.08 5.71
C ASP A 76 -4.69 21.72 4.58
N ALA A 77 -5.17 22.82 4.00
CA ALA A 77 -4.52 23.48 2.87
C ALA A 77 -3.10 23.99 3.19
N ARG A 78 -2.74 24.11 4.48
CA ARG A 78 -1.39 24.49 4.92
C ARG A 78 -0.41 23.31 4.90
N ALA A 79 -0.90 22.07 4.85
CA ALA A 79 -0.08 20.88 4.87
C ALA A 79 0.59 20.64 3.52
N VAL A 80 1.91 20.48 3.53
CA VAL A 80 2.73 20.33 2.31
C VAL A 80 3.65 19.11 2.33
N ARG A 81 3.89 18.52 3.51
CA ARG A 81 4.80 17.36 3.68
C ARG A 81 4.23 16.40 4.72
N TYR A 82 4.51 15.12 4.56
CA TYR A 82 4.27 14.12 5.58
C TYR A 82 5.55 13.35 5.93
N GLU A 83 5.56 12.75 7.10
CA GLU A 83 6.51 11.72 7.52
C GLU A 83 5.72 10.53 8.08
N LEU A 84 6.04 9.33 7.64
CA LEU A 84 5.55 8.06 8.17
C LEU A 84 6.70 7.27 8.72
N ARG A 85 6.59 6.83 9.97
CA ARG A 85 7.55 5.94 10.61
C ARG A 85 6.86 4.66 11.02
N ASN A 86 7.25 3.55 10.40
CA ASN A 86 6.80 2.21 10.78
C ASN A 86 7.74 1.62 11.83
N LEU A 87 7.19 1.24 12.98
CA LEU A 87 7.82 0.29 13.89
C LEU A 87 7.20 -1.09 13.66
N ARG A 88 8.04 -2.02 13.21
CA ARG A 88 7.63 -3.39 12.90
C ARG A 88 7.74 -4.30 14.12
N GLU A 89 7.06 -5.44 14.03
CA GLU A 89 7.07 -6.47 15.08
C GLU A 89 8.47 -7.02 15.37
N ASP A 90 9.37 -7.03 14.38
CA ASP A 90 10.78 -7.40 14.53
C ASP A 90 11.66 -6.29 15.15
N GLY A 91 11.06 -5.14 15.52
CA GLY A 91 11.75 -3.97 16.06
C GLY A 91 12.43 -3.10 15.01
N SER A 92 12.48 -3.52 13.74
CA SER A 92 13.04 -2.70 12.68
C SER A 92 12.14 -1.52 12.33
N THR A 93 12.76 -0.43 11.88
CA THR A 93 12.03 0.80 11.53
C THR A 93 12.16 1.13 10.05
N ARG A 94 11.11 1.71 9.48
CA ARG A 94 11.13 2.28 8.12
C ARG A 94 10.48 3.64 8.12
N THR A 95 11.11 4.56 7.42
CA THR A 95 10.60 5.92 7.25
C THR A 95 10.29 6.17 5.78
N LYS A 96 9.17 6.86 5.53
CA LYS A 96 8.80 7.44 4.24
C LYS A 96 8.36 8.87 4.49
N GLU A 97 8.94 9.80 3.75
CA GLU A 97 8.52 11.19 3.75
C GLU A 97 8.47 11.68 2.32
N ASP A 98 7.51 12.54 2.03
CA ASP A 98 7.32 13.17 0.73
C ASP A 98 6.29 14.30 0.88
N ASN A 99 5.96 14.93 -0.24
CA ASN A 99 4.94 15.95 -0.33
C ASN A 99 3.55 15.40 0.05
N TYR A 100 2.78 16.24 0.73
CA TYR A 100 1.40 16.01 1.11
C TYR A 100 0.51 17.00 0.36
N ASP A 101 -0.52 16.49 -0.30
CA ASP A 101 -1.57 17.32 -0.89
C ASP A 101 -2.60 17.63 0.21
N GLY A 102 -2.34 18.73 0.92
CA GLY A 102 -3.18 19.22 2.01
C GLY A 102 -4.63 19.46 1.61
N SER A 103 -4.87 19.86 0.35
CA SER A 103 -6.22 20.10 -0.18
C SER A 103 -7.01 18.81 -0.35
N ARG A 104 -6.35 17.72 -0.75
CA ARG A 104 -6.97 16.40 -0.94
C ARG A 104 -6.93 15.54 0.33
N GLY A 105 -6.04 15.85 1.28
CA GLY A 105 -5.85 15.09 2.51
C GLY A 105 -5.13 13.77 2.28
N ARG A 106 -4.11 13.77 1.40
CA ARG A 106 -3.32 12.56 1.11
C ARG A 106 -1.91 12.88 0.65
N SER A 107 -1.03 11.88 0.65
CA SER A 107 0.28 11.99 -0.01
C SER A 107 0.13 12.41 -1.48
N ALA A 108 1.07 13.22 -1.98
CA ALA A 108 1.03 13.69 -3.36
C ALA A 108 1.33 12.55 -4.36
N ALA A 109 2.14 11.58 -3.95
CA ALA A 109 2.52 10.39 -4.71
C ALA A 109 2.15 9.09 -3.97
N GLY A 110 2.16 7.98 -4.72
CA GLY A 110 1.96 6.64 -4.17
C GLY A 110 3.21 6.16 -3.43
N ILE A 111 3.00 5.57 -2.26
CA ILE A 111 4.05 5.09 -1.36
C ILE A 111 4.29 3.62 -1.61
N ASN A 112 5.55 3.22 -1.77
CA ASN A 112 5.92 1.81 -1.85
C ASN A 112 5.64 1.09 -0.51
N LEU A 113 4.62 0.24 -0.50
CA LEU A 113 4.20 -0.53 0.66
C LEU A 113 4.89 -1.90 0.76
N TRP A 114 5.25 -2.53 -0.36
CA TRP A 114 5.67 -3.95 -0.37
C TRP A 114 6.86 -4.30 -1.27
N ILE A 115 7.10 -3.55 -2.34
CA ILE A 115 8.15 -3.88 -3.30
C ILE A 115 9.52 -3.65 -2.67
N SER A 116 10.36 -4.69 -2.63
CA SER A 116 11.71 -4.63 -2.12
C SER A 116 12.71 -4.75 -3.25
N THR A 117 13.54 -3.72 -3.43
CA THR A 117 14.65 -3.72 -4.38
C THR A 117 15.97 -3.40 -3.68
N LEU A 118 17.06 -3.35 -4.45
CA LEU A 118 18.36 -2.93 -3.94
C LEU A 118 18.29 -1.49 -3.37
N PHE A 119 17.58 -0.60 -4.07
CA PHE A 119 17.51 0.84 -3.75
C PHE A 119 16.26 1.25 -2.99
N GLN A 120 15.19 0.45 -3.03
CA GLN A 120 13.92 0.79 -2.41
C GLN A 120 13.55 -0.25 -1.36
N LYS A 121 13.30 0.22 -0.14
CA LYS A 121 12.74 -0.61 0.92
C LYS A 121 11.25 -0.34 1.09
N PRO A 122 10.42 -1.38 1.23
CA PRO A 122 8.99 -1.22 1.44
C PRO A 122 8.71 -0.66 2.82
N LEU A 123 7.61 0.09 2.96
CA LEU A 123 7.16 0.58 4.26
C LEU A 123 6.65 -0.57 5.13
N LEU A 124 5.78 -1.43 4.62
CA LEU A 124 5.14 -2.50 5.38
C LEU A 124 5.97 -3.80 5.41
N ALA A 125 5.65 -4.65 6.36
CA ALA A 125 6.09 -6.04 6.47
C ALA A 125 4.90 -6.91 6.89
N ALA A 126 5.03 -8.24 6.78
CA ALA A 126 4.00 -9.15 7.27
C ALA A 126 3.77 -8.95 8.79
N GLY A 127 2.52 -9.07 9.25
CA GLY A 127 2.14 -8.87 10.64
C GLY A 127 1.62 -7.45 10.93
N LYS A 128 1.79 -7.01 12.18
CA LYS A 128 1.35 -5.69 12.63
C LYS A 128 2.42 -4.63 12.35
N ASN A 129 2.01 -3.54 11.73
CA ASN A 129 2.85 -2.39 11.42
C ASN A 129 2.28 -1.18 12.14
N LYS A 130 2.98 -0.66 13.15
CA LYS A 130 2.58 0.56 13.84
C LYS A 130 3.18 1.75 13.11
N ILE A 131 2.35 2.50 12.39
CA ILE A 131 2.75 3.69 11.63
C ILE A 131 2.47 4.92 12.48
N SER A 132 3.51 5.60 12.92
CA SER A 132 3.42 6.97 13.43
C SER A 132 3.47 7.92 12.25
N TYR A 133 2.52 8.84 12.15
CA TYR A 133 2.49 9.86 11.11
C TYR A 133 2.67 11.25 11.70
N ALA A 134 3.29 12.13 10.92
CA ALA A 134 3.37 13.55 11.18
C ALA A 134 3.18 14.32 9.87
N ILE A 135 2.37 15.36 9.88
CA ILE A 135 2.07 16.21 8.72
C ILE A 135 2.52 17.62 9.04
N TYR A 136 3.25 18.24 8.12
CA TYR A 136 3.92 19.51 8.32
C TYR A 136 3.44 20.57 7.34
N GLY A 137 3.42 21.81 7.81
CA GLY A 137 3.31 22.98 6.96
C GLY A 137 4.65 23.39 6.36
N GLU A 138 4.60 24.37 5.46
CA GLU A 138 5.81 24.90 4.83
C GLU A 138 6.75 25.52 5.88
N ASN A 139 8.00 25.07 5.92
CA ASN A 139 9.02 25.51 6.88
C ASN A 139 8.69 25.29 8.37
N ASN A 140 7.64 24.52 8.69
CA ASN A 140 7.29 24.21 10.07
C ASN A 140 8.14 23.08 10.64
N ARG A 141 8.69 23.28 11.85
CA ARG A 141 9.34 22.22 12.63
C ARG A 141 8.34 21.38 13.41
N GLU A 142 7.27 22.00 13.89
CA GLU A 142 6.19 21.31 14.60
C GLU A 142 5.14 20.78 13.61
N PRO A 143 4.65 19.55 13.79
CA PRO A 143 3.62 19.00 12.92
C PRO A 143 2.28 19.71 13.15
N LEU A 144 1.56 19.98 12.05
CA LEU A 144 0.18 20.45 12.06
C LEU A 144 -0.77 19.35 12.57
N SER A 145 -0.42 18.09 12.32
CA SER A 145 -1.16 16.92 12.77
C SER A 145 -0.20 15.74 12.93
N GLN A 146 -0.43 14.91 13.95
CA GLN A 146 0.33 13.70 14.18
C GLN A 146 -0.52 12.65 14.90
N GLY A 147 -0.13 11.39 14.78
CA GLY A 147 -0.79 10.30 15.47
C GLY A 147 -0.23 8.94 15.07
N ASP A 148 -0.96 7.89 15.44
CA ASP A 148 -0.61 6.51 15.15
C ASP A 148 -1.75 5.81 14.40
N VAL A 149 -1.41 4.97 13.44
CA VAL A 149 -2.32 4.02 12.79
C VAL A 149 -1.68 2.64 12.75
N THR A 150 -2.46 1.60 13.03
CA THR A 150 -2.00 0.21 12.91
C THR A 150 -2.47 -0.37 11.59
N ILE A 151 -1.51 -0.84 10.80
CA ILE A 151 -1.74 -1.51 9.52
C ILE A 151 -1.42 -2.98 9.69
N ASN A 152 -2.35 -3.85 9.31
CA ASN A 152 -2.19 -5.28 9.46
C ASN A 152 -2.01 -5.94 8.10
N VAL A 153 -0.95 -6.74 7.96
CA VAL A 153 -0.66 -7.51 6.76
C VAL A 153 -0.76 -8.99 7.10
N ALA A 154 -1.89 -9.61 6.77
CA ALA A 154 -2.08 -11.04 6.96
C ALA A 154 -1.30 -11.83 5.90
N ARG A 155 -0.73 -12.97 6.29
CA ARG A 155 -0.20 -13.94 5.31
C ARG A 155 -1.35 -14.78 4.78
N ASN A 156 -1.43 -14.92 3.46
CA ASN A 156 -2.42 -15.76 2.80
C ASN A 156 -1.80 -17.07 2.32
N SER A 157 -2.64 -18.05 1.99
CA SER A 157 -2.17 -19.29 1.36
C SER A 157 -1.55 -19.01 0.00
N SER A 158 -0.53 -19.80 -0.37
CA SER A 158 0.10 -19.70 -1.69
C SER A 158 -0.92 -19.91 -2.81
N ARG A 159 -0.66 -19.24 -3.93
CA ARG A 159 -1.47 -19.34 -5.14
C ARG A 159 -0.59 -19.77 -6.32
N VAL A 160 -1.09 -20.72 -7.09
CA VAL A 160 -0.40 -21.23 -8.27
C VAL A 160 -0.96 -20.55 -9.51
N CYS A 161 -0.08 -19.98 -10.29
CA CYS A 161 -0.33 -19.34 -11.57
C CYS A 161 -0.31 -20.40 -12.69
N PRO A 162 -1.08 -20.19 -13.78
CA PRO A 162 -1.08 -21.12 -14.92
C PRO A 162 0.29 -21.24 -15.57
N THR A 163 0.69 -22.44 -15.97
CA THR A 163 1.91 -22.62 -16.76
C THR A 163 1.76 -21.95 -18.12
N THR A 164 2.81 -21.28 -18.61
CA THR A 164 2.81 -20.67 -19.94
C THR A 164 4.08 -20.98 -20.72
N HIS A 165 4.03 -20.75 -22.03
CA HIS A 165 5.19 -20.79 -22.92
C HIS A 165 5.41 -19.45 -23.62
N TYR A 166 6.67 -19.09 -23.82
CA TYR A 166 7.10 -17.90 -24.52
C TYR A 166 8.06 -18.23 -25.65
N ASN A 167 7.86 -17.58 -26.78
CA ASN A 167 8.84 -17.53 -27.87
C ASN A 167 9.52 -16.16 -27.83
N SER A 168 10.85 -16.14 -27.76
CA SER A 168 11.66 -14.92 -27.79
C SER A 168 12.61 -14.92 -28.98
N ALA A 169 12.76 -13.76 -29.60
CA ALA A 169 13.79 -13.52 -30.62
C ALA A 169 15.16 -13.14 -30.01
N ASP A 170 15.25 -13.07 -28.67
CA ASP A 170 16.48 -12.77 -27.94
C ASP A 170 16.95 -14.01 -27.18
N VAL A 171 18.15 -14.49 -27.51
CA VAL A 171 18.78 -15.64 -26.85
C VAL A 171 19.02 -15.41 -25.36
N ASN A 172 19.14 -14.15 -24.92
CA ASN A 172 19.40 -13.79 -23.53
C ASN A 172 18.19 -14.03 -22.61
N ASP A 173 16.98 -14.12 -23.15
CA ASP A 173 15.78 -14.39 -22.35
C ASP A 173 15.82 -15.78 -21.71
N CYS A 174 16.47 -16.75 -22.36
CA CYS A 174 16.67 -18.10 -21.84
C CYS A 174 17.66 -18.14 -20.66
N ASN A 175 18.37 -17.05 -20.40
CA ASN A 175 19.27 -16.90 -19.26
C ASN A 175 18.76 -15.89 -18.22
N SER A 176 17.61 -15.26 -18.46
CA SER A 176 17.12 -14.11 -17.69
C SER A 176 15.84 -14.45 -16.93
N GLN A 177 15.93 -15.35 -15.96
CA GLN A 177 14.77 -15.78 -15.16
C GLN A 177 13.99 -14.59 -14.57
N TYR A 178 14.67 -13.56 -14.06
CA TYR A 178 14.02 -12.41 -13.43
C TYR A 178 13.08 -11.66 -14.37
N SER A 179 13.56 -11.27 -15.57
CA SER A 179 12.75 -10.54 -16.54
C SER A 179 11.57 -11.38 -17.02
N VAL A 180 11.80 -12.68 -17.27
CA VAL A 180 10.75 -13.62 -17.67
C VAL A 180 9.70 -13.77 -16.59
N CYS A 181 10.10 -13.93 -15.32
CA CYS A 181 9.16 -14.07 -14.21
C CYS A 181 8.37 -12.79 -13.93
N GLN A 182 8.96 -11.60 -14.10
CA GLN A 182 8.21 -10.35 -14.01
C GLN A 182 7.15 -10.24 -15.10
N ARG A 183 7.53 -10.52 -16.35
CA ARG A 183 6.60 -10.53 -17.48
C ARG A 183 5.47 -11.54 -17.26
N TYR A 184 5.81 -12.73 -16.77
CA TYR A 184 4.87 -13.79 -16.44
C TYR A 184 3.82 -13.34 -15.42
N PHE A 185 4.24 -12.83 -14.26
CA PHE A 185 3.28 -12.40 -13.24
C PHE A 185 2.47 -11.18 -13.69
N GLN A 186 3.05 -10.26 -14.47
CA GLN A 186 2.30 -9.15 -15.06
C GLN A 186 1.22 -9.63 -16.03
N GLN A 187 1.54 -10.57 -16.93
CA GLN A 187 0.58 -11.13 -17.88
C GLN A 187 -0.63 -11.77 -17.18
N PHE A 188 -0.38 -12.49 -16.09
CA PHE A 188 -1.45 -13.15 -15.33
C PHE A 188 -1.99 -12.27 -14.19
N ASN A 189 -1.75 -10.96 -14.19
CA ASN A 189 -2.24 -10.03 -13.16
C ASN A 189 -1.93 -10.47 -11.72
N ASN A 190 -0.72 -10.97 -11.47
CA ASN A 190 -0.30 -11.57 -10.21
C ASN A 190 -1.22 -12.72 -9.74
N CYS A 191 -1.89 -13.34 -10.70
CA CYS A 191 -2.82 -14.47 -10.64
C CYS A 191 -4.13 -14.19 -9.89
N ARG A 192 -4.68 -12.99 -10.09
CA ARG A 192 -6.06 -12.65 -9.72
C ARG A 192 -7.09 -13.31 -10.62
#